data_AF-A0A3C0IAX9-F1
#
_entry.id   AF-A0A3C0IAX9-F1
#
_cell.length_a   1.000
_cell.length_b   1.000
_cell.length_c   1.000
_cell.angle_alpha   90.00
_cell.angle_beta   90.00
_cell.angle_gamma   90.00
#
_symmetry.space_group_name_H-M   'P 1'
#
loop_
_entity.id
_entity.type
_entity.pdbx_description
1 polymer ?
#
loop_
_entity_poly.entity_id
_entity_poly.type
_entity_poly.pdbx_seq_one_letter_code
_entity_poly.pdbx_strand_id
1 'polypeptide(L)'
;NLHEIAEMREKTGKRAKERERYARCLKSLLMVGDKNPDHNRLFNKELSHTLELLLLQNPYEKKKGDVLEVKLLYKNKILVKKAIEALHFDPIKGVSIQLVYTNDEGTARFQLNYAGMWVIRTVHLYPVSGDAEVDWESYWTSYSFAIAE
;
A
#
# COMPACT_ATOMS: atom_id res chain seq x y z
N ASN A 1 -5.65 6.70 -2.76
CA ASN A 1 -4.89 6.60 -4.02
C ASN A 1 -4.80 7.98 -4.68
N LEU A 2 -4.23 8.10 -5.88
CA LEU A 2 -4.14 9.39 -6.59
C LEU A 2 -5.52 9.98 -6.96
N HIS A 3 -6.53 9.13 -7.16
CA HIS A 3 -7.89 9.57 -7.48
C HIS A 3 -8.57 10.25 -6.29
N GLU A 4 -8.51 9.64 -5.10
CA GLU A 4 -9.02 10.25 -3.86
C GLU A 4 -8.34 11.60 -3.55
N ILE A 5 -7.07 11.76 -3.92
CA ILE A 5 -6.36 13.03 -3.79
C ILE A 5 -6.97 14.09 -4.71
N ALA A 6 -7.27 13.73 -5.96
CA ALA A 6 -7.90 14.63 -6.90
C ALA A 6 -9.29 15.07 -6.41
N GLU A 7 -10.11 14.13 -5.93
CA GLU A 7 -11.43 14.43 -5.36
C GLU A 7 -11.36 15.35 -4.14
N MET A 8 -10.40 15.13 -3.24
CA MET A 8 -10.21 16.00 -2.08
C MET A 8 -9.82 17.41 -2.48
N ARG A 9 -8.91 17.56 -3.45
CA ARG A 9 -8.48 18.87 -3.97
C ARG A 9 -9.61 19.63 -4.66
N GLU A 10 -10.51 18.93 -5.34
CA GLU A 10 -11.72 19.56 -5.90
C GLU A 10 -12.64 20.11 -4.82
N LYS A 11 -12.83 19.38 -3.70
CA LYS A 11 -13.70 19.79 -2.59
C LYS A 11 -13.14 20.96 -1.78
N THR A 12 -11.83 21.06 -1.61
CA THR A 12 -11.20 22.11 -0.79
C THR A 12 -10.94 23.43 -1.54
N GLY A 13 -11.22 23.45 -2.84
CA GLY A 13 -10.94 24.59 -3.73
C GLY A 13 -9.48 24.60 -4.21
N LYS A 14 -9.29 24.95 -5.49
CA LYS A 14 -7.98 25.00 -6.13
C LYS A 14 -7.22 26.26 -5.70
N ARG A 15 -6.00 26.12 -5.20
CA ARG A 15 -5.06 27.23 -4.98
C ARG A 15 -4.06 27.31 -6.13
N ALA A 16 -3.55 28.51 -6.41
CA ALA A 16 -2.53 28.71 -7.46
C ALA A 16 -1.19 28.02 -7.11
N LYS A 17 -0.91 27.87 -5.82
CA LYS A 17 0.25 27.14 -5.27
C LYS A 17 -0.19 26.43 -4.00
N GLU A 18 0.26 25.19 -3.84
CA GLU A 18 0.01 24.36 -2.67
C GLU A 18 1.33 23.74 -2.18
N ARG A 19 1.45 23.58 -0.87
CA ARG A 19 2.60 23.03 -0.17
C ARG A 19 2.17 21.78 0.58
N GLU A 20 2.86 20.69 0.30
CA GLU A 20 2.60 19.39 0.90
C GLU A 20 3.79 18.99 1.77
N ARG A 21 3.53 18.72 3.04
CA ARG A 21 4.46 17.97 3.89
C ARG A 21 4.15 16.49 3.73
N TYR A 22 5.16 15.67 3.47
CA TYR A 22 4.94 14.25 3.25
C TYR A 22 5.97 13.37 3.95
N ALA A 23 5.56 12.14 4.25
CA ALA A 23 6.44 11.06 4.67
C ALA A 23 6.14 9.78 3.88
N ARG A 24 7.17 8.97 3.60
CA ARG A 24 7.04 7.71 2.86
C ARG A 24 7.65 6.56 3.66
N CYS A 25 6.87 5.52 3.87
CA CYS A 25 7.23 4.33 4.63
C CYS A 25 7.14 3.09 3.73
N LEU A 26 8.26 2.70 3.14
CA LEU A 26 8.33 1.65 2.12
C LEU A 26 8.92 0.37 2.71
N LYS A 27 8.31 -0.77 2.41
CA LYS A 27 8.80 -2.11 2.76
C LYS A 27 9.03 -2.93 1.49
N SER A 28 10.10 -3.72 1.52
CA SER A 28 10.39 -4.74 0.51
C SER A 28 10.69 -6.04 1.23
N LEU A 29 10.03 -7.11 0.81
CA LEU A 29 10.36 -8.46 1.26
C LEU A 29 11.19 -9.14 0.18
N LEU A 30 12.32 -9.71 0.57
CA LEU A 30 13.18 -10.52 -0.29
C LEU A 30 13.46 -11.85 0.40
N MET A 31 13.21 -12.96 -0.30
CA MET A 31 13.63 -14.29 0.11
C MET A 31 14.94 -14.63 -0.59
N VAL A 32 15.93 -15.06 0.18
CA VAL A 32 17.25 -15.48 -0.30
C VAL A 32 17.53 -16.88 0.22
N GLY A 33 17.97 -17.76 -0.67
CA GLY A 33 18.19 -19.18 -0.37
C GLY A 33 16.89 -19.98 -0.28
N ASP A 34 16.97 -21.14 0.35
CA ASP A 34 15.83 -22.07 0.46
C ASP A 34 14.76 -21.55 1.41
N LYS A 35 13.53 -22.06 1.23
CA LYS A 35 12.38 -21.78 2.09
C LYS A 35 12.63 -22.34 3.49
N ASN A 36 13.23 -21.54 4.37
CA ASN A 36 13.36 -21.89 5.78
C ASN A 36 12.04 -21.54 6.53
N PRO A 37 11.38 -22.52 7.18
CA PRO A 37 10.17 -22.30 7.98
C PRO A 37 10.30 -21.24 9.09
N ASP A 38 11.51 -21.00 9.60
CA ASP A 38 11.77 -19.99 10.63
C ASP A 38 11.84 -18.57 10.05
N HIS A 39 12.24 -18.42 8.78
CA HIS A 39 12.26 -17.15 8.05
C HIS A 39 10.88 -16.73 7.53
N ASN A 40 9.88 -17.57 7.78
CA ASN A 40 8.54 -17.48 7.24
C ASN A 40 7.66 -16.46 7.98
N ARG A 41 8.19 -15.63 8.88
CA ARG A 41 7.41 -14.72 9.75
C ARG A 41 7.65 -13.23 9.56
N LEU A 42 8.65 -12.82 8.77
CA LEU A 42 8.96 -11.39 8.63
C LEU A 42 7.94 -10.61 7.79
N PHE A 43 7.14 -11.30 6.97
CA PHE A 43 6.18 -10.68 6.05
C PHE A 43 5.09 -9.85 6.74
N ASN A 44 4.74 -10.18 7.98
CA ASN A 44 3.70 -9.49 8.77
C ASN A 44 4.27 -8.65 9.92
N LYS A 45 5.58 -8.40 9.94
CA LYS A 45 6.20 -7.62 11.02
C LYS A 45 5.69 -6.17 10.99
N GLU A 46 5.11 -5.75 12.11
CA GLU A 46 4.74 -4.37 12.38
C GLU A 46 5.98 -3.55 12.76
N LEU A 47 6.19 -2.44 12.06
CA LEU A 47 7.29 -1.50 12.30
C LEU A 47 6.81 -0.19 12.92
N SER A 48 5.51 -0.06 13.19
CA SER A 48 4.89 1.16 13.73
C SER A 48 5.11 2.39 12.84
N HIS A 49 5.12 2.19 11.52
CA HIS A 49 5.16 3.29 10.57
C HIS A 49 3.85 4.09 10.62
N THR A 50 3.91 5.41 10.35
CA THR A 50 2.73 6.27 10.42
C THR A 50 1.59 5.81 9.53
N LEU A 51 1.91 5.32 8.33
CA LEU A 51 1.00 4.58 7.46
C LEU A 51 1.70 3.27 7.09
N GLU A 52 1.06 2.13 7.36
CA GLU A 52 1.70 0.83 7.27
C GLU A 52 0.79 -0.22 6.63
N LEU A 53 1.33 -0.93 5.64
CA LEU A 53 0.75 -2.15 5.08
C LEU A 53 1.33 -3.38 5.78
N LEU A 54 0.47 -4.32 6.17
CA LEU A 54 0.85 -5.64 6.65
C LEU A 54 0.31 -6.69 5.71
N LEU A 55 1.17 -7.65 5.31
CA LEU A 55 0.71 -8.83 4.59
C LEU A 55 0.15 -9.81 5.61
N LEU A 56 -1.05 -10.37 5.37
CA LEU A 56 -1.68 -11.31 6.28
C LEU A 56 -1.30 -12.77 5.99
N GLN A 57 -0.72 -13.03 4.83
CA GLN A 57 -0.15 -14.31 4.46
C GLN A 57 1.24 -14.11 3.86
N ASN A 58 2.09 -15.14 3.94
CA ASN A 58 3.39 -15.08 3.29
C ASN A 58 3.22 -15.07 1.76
N PRO A 59 3.69 -14.02 1.05
CA PRO A 59 3.60 -13.99 -0.40
C PRO A 59 4.38 -15.11 -1.11
N TYR A 60 5.42 -15.69 -0.49
CA TYR A 60 6.21 -16.77 -1.10
C TYR A 60 5.56 -18.16 -1.02
N GLU A 61 4.42 -18.25 -0.33
CA GLU A 61 3.56 -19.42 -0.34
C GLU A 61 2.41 -19.27 -1.35
N LYS A 62 2.29 -18.10 -1.98
CA LYS A 62 1.28 -17.81 -2.99
C LYS A 62 1.76 -18.19 -4.38
N LYS A 63 0.82 -18.58 -5.22
CA LYS A 63 0.98 -18.81 -6.65
C LYS A 63 -0.02 -17.97 -7.44
N LYS A 64 0.19 -17.92 -8.76
CA LYS A 64 -0.77 -17.33 -9.69
C LYS A 64 -2.18 -17.91 -9.46
N GLY A 65 -3.16 -17.03 -9.34
CA GLY A 65 -4.56 -17.38 -9.07
C GLY A 65 -4.94 -17.39 -7.58
N ASP A 66 -3.98 -17.25 -6.67
CA ASP A 66 -4.28 -17.10 -5.25
C ASP A 66 -4.75 -15.69 -4.89
N VAL A 67 -5.33 -15.57 -3.70
CA VAL A 67 -5.67 -14.29 -3.07
C VAL A 67 -4.61 -13.93 -2.03
N LEU A 68 -4.21 -12.66 -2.03
CA LEU A 68 -3.43 -12.03 -0.98
C LEU A 68 -4.29 -11.04 -0.21
N GLU A 69 -4.23 -11.12 1.12
CA GLU A 69 -4.90 -10.16 1.98
C GLU A 69 -3.87 -9.28 2.68
N VAL A 70 -4.18 -7.99 2.78
CA VAL A 70 -3.35 -7.00 3.45
C VAL A 70 -4.18 -6.20 4.44
N LYS A 71 -3.58 -5.79 5.54
CA LYS A 71 -4.18 -4.86 6.51
C LYS A 71 -3.49 -3.50 6.43
N LEU A 72 -4.28 -2.43 6.50
CA LEU A 72 -3.78 -1.06 6.49
C LEU A 72 -3.93 -0.43 7.87
N LEU A 73 -2.83 0.09 8.40
CA LEU A 73 -2.78 0.83 9.65
C LEU A 73 -2.39 2.28 9.40
N TYR A 74 -3.04 3.22 10.06
CA TYR A 74 -2.62 4.60 10.19
C TYR A 74 -2.46 4.93 11.67
N LYS A 75 -1.25 5.34 12.09
CA LYS A 75 -0.88 5.56 13.50
C LYS A 75 -1.29 4.38 14.38
N ASN A 76 -0.94 3.16 13.94
CA ASN A 76 -1.26 1.89 14.59
C ASN A 76 -2.76 1.60 14.80
N LYS A 77 -3.65 2.26 14.06
CA LYS A 77 -5.09 1.99 14.04
C LYS A 77 -5.54 1.54 12.66
N ILE A 78 -6.51 0.63 12.59
CA ILE A 78 -7.04 0.17 11.30
C ILE A 78 -7.60 1.33 10.49
N LEU A 79 -7.32 1.33 9.18
CA LEU A 79 -7.84 2.33 8.25
C LEU A 79 -8.81 1.67 7.28
N VAL A 80 -10.10 1.92 7.48
CA VAL A 80 -11.22 1.34 6.72
C VAL A 80 -11.57 2.19 5.51
N LYS A 81 -12.26 1.58 4.53
CA LYS A 81 -12.79 2.22 3.31
C LYS A 81 -11.74 3.02 2.53
N LYS A 82 -10.47 2.58 2.60
CA LYS A 82 -9.34 3.25 1.98
C LYS A 82 -8.91 2.52 0.72
N ALA A 83 -8.78 3.25 -0.38
CA ALA A 83 -8.22 2.71 -1.62
C ALA A 83 -6.77 2.24 -1.45
N ILE A 84 -6.47 1.01 -1.87
CA ILE A 84 -5.15 0.42 -1.98
C ILE A 84 -4.98 -0.11 -3.42
N GLU A 85 -3.83 0.18 -4.01
CA GLU A 85 -3.48 -0.30 -5.35
C GLU A 85 -2.51 -1.50 -5.24
N ALA A 86 -2.75 -2.56 -6.01
CA ALA A 86 -1.78 -3.60 -6.27
C ALA A 86 -1.30 -3.49 -7.71
N LEU A 87 0.00 -3.25 -7.88
CA LEU A 87 0.66 -3.14 -9.17
C LEU A 87 1.44 -4.42 -9.43
N HIS A 88 1.31 -4.93 -10.64
CA HIS A 88 2.18 -6.00 -11.15
C HIS A 88 2.87 -5.53 -12.43
N PHE A 89 4.19 -5.72 -12.47
CA PHE A 89 5.01 -5.36 -13.62
C PHE A 89 5.32 -6.59 -14.47
N ASP A 90 4.89 -6.56 -15.73
CA ASP A 90 5.25 -7.51 -16.78
C ASP A 90 6.16 -6.79 -17.80
N PRO A 91 7.35 -7.31 -18.12
CA PRO A 91 8.29 -6.66 -19.05
C PRO A 91 7.74 -6.45 -20.47
N ILE A 92 6.77 -7.25 -20.90
CA ILE A 92 6.21 -7.25 -22.25
C ILE A 92 4.89 -6.48 -22.27
N LYS A 93 4.03 -6.69 -21.27
CA LYS A 93 2.67 -6.13 -21.20
C LYS A 93 2.57 -4.82 -20.42
N GLY A 94 3.63 -4.43 -19.71
CA GLY A 94 3.66 -3.24 -18.88
C GLY A 94 3.05 -3.46 -17.49
N VAL A 95 2.44 -2.42 -16.93
CA VAL A 95 1.91 -2.45 -15.56
C VAL A 95 0.42 -2.74 -15.55
N SER A 96 0.02 -3.77 -14.79
CA SER A 96 -1.38 -3.99 -14.43
C SER A 96 -1.67 -3.45 -13.02
N ILE A 97 -2.87 -2.90 -12.82
CA ILE A 97 -3.27 -2.26 -11.56
C ILE A 97 -4.61 -2.83 -11.11
N GLN A 98 -4.69 -3.28 -9.86
CA GLN A 98 -5.95 -3.54 -9.16
C GLN A 98 -6.16 -2.47 -8.10
N LEU A 99 -7.38 -1.93 -8.04
CA LEU A 99 -7.80 -0.98 -7.03
C LEU A 99 -8.84 -1.64 -6.12
N VAL A 100 -8.52 -1.75 -4.82
CA VAL A 100 -9.39 -2.37 -3.82
C VAL A 100 -9.49 -1.47 -2.60
N TYR A 101 -10.66 -1.44 -1.96
CA TYR A 101 -10.89 -0.67 -0.74
C TYR A 101 -10.81 -1.58 0.48
N THR A 102 -10.23 -1.08 1.57
CA THR A 102 -10.26 -1.80 2.85
C THR A 102 -11.70 -1.94 3.37
N ASN A 103 -12.02 -3.12 3.91
CA ASN A 103 -13.29 -3.40 4.57
C ASN A 103 -13.34 -2.78 5.98
N ASP A 104 -14.39 -3.07 6.75
CA ASP A 104 -14.58 -2.57 8.12
C ASP A 104 -13.55 -3.11 9.14
N GLU A 105 -12.76 -4.11 8.77
CA GLU A 105 -11.64 -4.66 9.55
C GLU A 105 -10.29 -4.04 9.14
N GLY A 106 -10.28 -3.11 8.17
CA GLY A 106 -9.08 -2.50 7.61
C GLY A 106 -8.30 -3.40 6.64
N THR A 107 -8.94 -4.45 6.12
CA THR A 107 -8.33 -5.46 5.24
C THR A 107 -8.74 -5.28 3.78
N ALA A 108 -7.81 -5.44 2.83
CA ALA A 108 -8.08 -5.48 1.40
C ALA A 108 -7.60 -6.82 0.79
N ARG A 109 -8.32 -7.33 -0.21
CA ARG A 109 -8.07 -8.63 -0.85
C ARG A 109 -7.72 -8.43 -2.32
N PHE A 110 -6.57 -8.94 -2.75
CA PHE A 110 -6.06 -8.81 -4.12
C PHE A 110 -5.95 -10.17 -4.80
N GLN A 111 -6.33 -10.23 -6.07
CA GLN A 111 -6.19 -11.42 -6.89
C GLN A 111 -4.80 -11.43 -7.53
N LEU A 112 -3.97 -12.41 -7.20
CA LEU A 112 -2.62 -12.52 -7.76
C LEU A 112 -2.66 -13.18 -9.14
N ASN A 113 -3.10 -12.43 -10.15
CA ASN A 113 -3.32 -12.94 -11.51
C ASN A 113 -2.03 -13.32 -12.27
N TYR A 114 -0.86 -12.97 -11.73
CA TYR A 114 0.43 -13.10 -12.37
C TYR A 114 1.51 -13.48 -11.35
N ALA A 115 2.46 -14.30 -11.77
CA ALA A 115 3.69 -14.57 -11.03
C ALA A 115 4.65 -13.38 -11.10
N GLY A 116 5.69 -13.37 -10.27
CA GLY A 116 6.72 -12.32 -10.30
C GLY A 116 6.41 -11.16 -9.36
N MET A 117 6.89 -9.96 -9.71
CA MET A 117 6.93 -8.80 -8.79
C MET A 117 5.57 -8.13 -8.61
N TRP A 118 5.24 -7.84 -7.36
CA TRP A 118 4.07 -7.08 -6.95
C TRP A 118 4.47 -5.90 -6.07
N VAL A 119 3.75 -4.79 -6.18
CA VAL A 119 3.85 -3.63 -5.31
C VAL A 119 2.45 -3.26 -4.83
N ILE A 120 2.19 -3.45 -3.55
CA ILE A 120 0.96 -2.97 -2.90
C ILE A 120 1.25 -1.57 -2.36
N ARG A 121 0.43 -0.58 -2.66
CA ARG A 121 0.67 0.81 -2.23
C ARG A 121 -0.60 1.59 -1.92
N THR A 122 -0.46 2.59 -1.07
CA THR A 122 -1.49 3.61 -0.87
C THR A 122 -0.90 4.92 -0.35
N VAL A 123 -1.74 5.95 -0.36
CA VAL A 123 -1.47 7.28 0.16
C VAL A 123 -2.65 7.76 0.99
N HIS A 124 -2.38 8.29 2.17
CA HIS A 124 -3.33 8.97 3.02
C HIS A 124 -2.98 10.46 3.08
N LEU A 125 -3.78 11.27 2.40
CA LEU A 125 -3.65 12.73 2.30
C LEU A 125 -4.79 13.39 3.08
N TYR A 126 -4.52 14.49 3.76
CA TYR A 126 -5.57 15.33 4.34
C TYR A 126 -5.13 16.81 4.39
N PRO A 127 -6.09 17.75 4.37
CA PRO A 127 -5.77 19.17 4.49
C PRO A 127 -5.25 19.49 5.89
N VAL A 128 -4.30 20.41 5.98
CA VAL A 128 -3.76 20.91 7.25
C VAL A 128 -4.44 22.23 7.60
N SER A 129 -4.87 22.36 8.85
CA SER A 129 -5.41 23.61 9.42
C SER A 129 -4.50 24.11 10.54
N GLY A 130 -4.25 25.43 10.58
CA GLY A 130 -3.46 26.05 11.65
C GLY A 130 -1.96 26.11 11.39
N ASP A 131 -1.50 25.71 10.21
CA ASP A 131 -0.14 25.93 9.71
C ASP A 131 -0.22 26.78 8.43
N ALA A 132 0.36 27.98 8.45
CA ALA A 132 0.30 28.90 7.31
C ALA A 132 1.21 28.48 6.15
N GLU A 133 2.16 27.58 6.40
CA GLU A 133 3.19 27.18 5.44
C GLU A 133 2.91 25.79 4.84
N VAL A 134 1.89 25.07 5.32
CA VAL A 134 1.54 23.72 4.88
C VAL A 134 0.04 23.64 4.58
N ASP A 135 -0.30 23.33 3.33
CA ASP A 135 -1.68 23.16 2.89
C ASP A 135 -2.15 21.71 3.10
N TRP A 136 -1.23 20.76 2.93
CA TRP A 136 -1.53 19.32 2.93
C TRP A 136 -0.49 18.51 3.69
N GLU A 137 -0.96 17.44 4.31
CA GLU A 137 -0.09 16.41 4.86
C GLU A 137 -0.41 15.06 4.25
N SER A 138 0.64 14.34 3.81
CA SER A 138 0.49 13.01 3.21
C SER A 138 1.43 11.97 3.79
N TYR A 139 0.90 10.76 3.94
CA TYR A 139 1.67 9.58 4.27
C TYR A 139 1.53 8.57 3.15
N TRP A 140 2.65 8.04 2.70
CA TRP A 140 2.71 7.02 1.66
C TRP A 140 3.24 5.74 2.24
N THR A 141 2.71 4.61 1.77
CA THR A 141 3.28 3.31 2.07
C THR A 141 3.26 2.40 0.87
N SER A 142 4.27 1.54 0.78
CA SER A 142 4.28 0.43 -0.16
C SER A 142 4.84 -0.83 0.49
N TYR A 143 4.40 -1.97 -0.01
CA TYR A 143 5.01 -3.26 0.28
C TYR A 143 5.24 -4.01 -1.03
N SER A 144 6.52 -4.23 -1.39
CA SER A 144 6.90 -5.04 -2.55
C SER A 144 7.37 -6.44 -2.15
N PHE A 145 7.08 -7.41 -3.02
CA PHE A 145 7.50 -8.80 -2.92
C PHE A 145 7.32 -9.47 -4.28
N ALA A 146 7.95 -10.61 -4.48
CA ALA A 146 7.68 -11.48 -5.62
C ALA A 146 6.93 -12.73 -5.17
N ILE A 147 6.07 -13.27 -6.03
CA ILE A 147 5.50 -14.60 -5.87
C ILE A 147 6.11 -15.55 -6.91
N ALA A 148 6.15 -16.84 -6.59
CA ALA A 148 6.72 -17.85 -7.47
C ALA A 148 5.94 -17.97 -8.80
N GLU A 149 6.62 -18.47 -9.83
CA GLU A 149 6.01 -18.87 -11.10
C GLU A 149 4.97 -19.99 -10.94
#